data_AF-A0A0L0N4G2-F1
#
_entry.id   AF-A0A0L0N4G2-F1
#
_cell.length_a   1.000
_cell.length_b   1.000
_cell.length_c   1.000
_cell.angle_alpha   90.00
_cell.angle_beta   90.00
_cell.angle_gamma   90.00
#
_symmetry.space_group_name_H-M   'P 1'
#
loop_
_entity.id
_entity.type
_entity.pdbx_description
1 polymer ?
#
loop_
_entity_poly.entity_id
_entity_poly.type
_entity_poly.pdbx_seq_one_letter_code
_entity_poly.pdbx_strand_id
1 'polypeptide(L)'
;MAPKLLNFITGNKKKLSVVKAILGDTVNLQSQSLDLIKGPVLVEDTCLCFNALKELPGPYIKWFFEKLGYEGLNNLLAAYPDKSAQAVCTFAYCEGPGHEPIVFQGRADGKIVPARGPTNFGWDPIFEYEGQTYAEMDEVEKNKISHTFRALEKLKDWLEES
;
A
#
# COMPACT_ATOMS: atom_id res chain seq x y z
N MET A 1 -7.24 -23.11 -8.75
CA MET A 1 -6.27 -23.75 -7.85
C MET A 1 -5.16 -22.74 -7.65
N ALA A 2 -4.95 -22.26 -6.42
CA ALA A 2 -3.93 -21.26 -6.10
C ALA A 2 -2.56 -21.58 -6.73
N PRO A 3 -1.84 -20.58 -7.29
CA PRO A 3 -0.53 -20.81 -7.88
C PRO A 3 0.45 -21.30 -6.80
N LYS A 4 1.26 -22.32 -7.13
CA LYS A 4 2.30 -22.83 -6.21
C LYS A 4 3.44 -21.82 -5.97
N LEU A 5 3.61 -20.86 -6.89
CA LEU A 5 4.66 -19.84 -6.87
C LEU A 5 4.11 -18.54 -7.43
N LEU A 6 4.26 -17.45 -6.66
CA LEU A 6 3.82 -16.11 -7.03
C LEU A 6 5.00 -15.15 -7.10
N ASN A 7 5.11 -14.44 -8.22
CA ASN A 7 6.15 -13.44 -8.43
C ASN A 7 5.62 -12.05 -8.02
N PHE A 8 6.08 -11.54 -6.88
CA PHE A 8 5.76 -10.18 -6.44
C PHE A 8 6.84 -9.20 -6.92
N ILE A 9 6.47 -8.34 -7.87
CA ILE A 9 7.41 -7.40 -8.50
C ILE A 9 7.51 -6.15 -7.65
N THR A 10 8.60 -6.06 -6.89
CA THR A 10 8.89 -4.88 -6.06
C THR A 10 10.39 -4.69 -5.86
N GLY A 11 10.83 -3.44 -5.93
CA GLY A 11 12.17 -3.03 -5.48
C GLY A 11 12.21 -2.61 -4.00
N ASN A 12 11.06 -2.57 -3.32
CA ASN A 12 10.94 -2.12 -1.94
C ASN A 12 10.97 -3.30 -0.96
N LYS A 13 12.08 -3.43 -0.22
CA LYS A 13 12.31 -4.50 0.75
C LYS A 13 11.25 -4.57 1.85
N LYS A 14 10.76 -3.43 2.34
CA LYS A 14 9.74 -3.39 3.39
C LYS A 14 8.37 -3.86 2.87
N LYS A 15 7.98 -3.46 1.66
CA LYS A 15 6.77 -3.98 1.01
C LYS A 15 6.84 -5.51 0.83
N LEU A 16 7.99 -6.03 0.41
CA LEU A 16 8.20 -7.47 0.30
C LEU A 16 8.03 -8.19 1.65
N SER A 17 8.56 -7.63 2.74
CA SER A 17 8.39 -8.22 4.08
C SER A 17 6.93 -8.25 4.52
N VAL A 18 6.18 -7.16 4.31
CA VAL A 18 4.74 -7.10 4.65
C VAL A 18 3.94 -8.13 3.86
N VAL A 19 4.13 -8.21 2.55
CA VAL A 19 3.41 -9.17 1.70
C VAL A 19 3.75 -10.62 2.07
N LYS A 20 5.02 -10.91 2.38
CA LYS A 20 5.43 -12.24 2.87
C LYS A 20 4.83 -12.59 4.22
N ALA A 21 4.71 -11.64 5.14
CA ALA A 21 4.12 -11.88 6.45
C ALA A 21 2.62 -12.24 6.36
N ILE A 22 1.91 -11.73 5.34
CA ILE A 22 0.47 -11.93 5.18
C ILE A 22 0.13 -13.15 4.32
N LEU A 23 0.88 -13.38 3.23
CA LEU A 23 0.59 -14.44 2.24
C LEU A 23 1.55 -15.64 2.29
N GLY A 24 2.59 -15.60 3.12
CA GLY A 24 3.66 -16.60 3.10
C GLY A 24 3.21 -18.03 3.37
N ASP A 25 2.11 -18.21 4.09
CA ASP A 25 1.51 -19.52 4.37
C ASP A 25 0.53 -19.97 3.26
N THR A 26 0.07 -19.04 2.42
CA THR A 26 -0.90 -19.30 1.34
C THR A 26 -0.19 -19.59 0.01
N VAL A 27 0.89 -18.86 -0.31
CA VAL A 27 1.62 -19.01 -1.57
C VAL A 27 3.12 -18.72 -1.40
N ASN A 28 3.96 -19.48 -2.10
CA ASN A 28 5.39 -19.22 -2.12
C ASN A 28 5.69 -17.90 -2.88
N LEU A 29 6.25 -16.91 -2.17
CA LEU A 29 6.51 -15.56 -2.67
C LEU A 29 7.98 -15.32 -3.00
N GLN A 30 8.24 -14.93 -4.24
CA GLN A 30 9.56 -14.46 -4.68
C GLN A 30 9.48 -13.13 -5.44
N SER A 31 10.57 -12.37 -5.45
CA SER A 31 10.74 -11.16 -6.28
C SER A 31 11.92 -11.39 -7.23
N GLN A 32 11.72 -11.15 -8.53
CA GLN A 32 12.73 -11.34 -9.58
C GLN A 32 12.62 -10.25 -10.68
N SER A 33 13.66 -10.08 -11.50
CA SER A 33 13.67 -9.10 -12.59
C SER A 33 12.66 -9.47 -13.70
N LEU A 34 12.04 -8.45 -14.30
CA LEU A 34 10.84 -8.53 -15.16
C LEU A 34 10.99 -9.29 -16.48
N ASP A 35 12.20 -9.53 -16.98
CA ASP A 35 12.42 -9.92 -18.38
C ASP A 35 11.90 -11.34 -18.78
N LEU A 36 11.37 -12.15 -17.84
CA LEU A 36 11.11 -13.58 -18.10
C LEU A 36 9.79 -14.15 -17.52
N ILE A 37 8.90 -13.34 -16.97
CA ILE A 37 7.75 -13.89 -16.23
C ILE A 37 6.60 -14.25 -17.18
N LYS A 38 6.50 -15.54 -17.51
CA LYS A 38 5.38 -16.16 -18.27
C LYS A 38 4.36 -16.86 -17.37
N GLY A 39 4.32 -16.51 -16.09
CA GLY A 39 3.46 -17.15 -15.09
C GLY A 39 2.91 -16.15 -14.08
N PRO A 40 2.36 -16.65 -12.95
CA PRO A 40 1.66 -15.82 -11.97
C PRO A 40 2.50 -14.64 -11.49
N VAL A 41 1.94 -13.44 -11.64
CA VAL A 41 2.57 -12.17 -11.30
C VAL A 41 1.65 -11.33 -10.45
N LEU A 42 2.24 -10.65 -9.47
CA LEU A 42 1.59 -9.71 -8.59
C LEU A 42 2.36 -8.39 -8.63
N VAL A 43 1.63 -7.30 -8.83
CA VAL A 43 2.14 -5.94 -8.68
C VAL A 43 1.33 -5.18 -7.63
N GLU A 44 1.92 -4.14 -7.06
CA GLU A 44 1.29 -3.32 -6.02
C GLU A 44 1.52 -1.84 -6.33
N ASP A 45 0.49 -1.03 -6.18
CA ASP A 45 0.60 0.43 -6.13
C ASP A 45 -0.06 1.00 -4.87
N THR A 46 0.48 2.12 -4.38
CA THR A 46 0.01 2.78 -3.15
C THR A 46 -0.22 4.26 -3.42
N CYS A 47 -1.44 4.71 -3.14
CA CYS A 47 -1.84 6.11 -3.23
C CYS A 47 -2.06 6.70 -1.83
N LEU A 48 -1.79 7.99 -1.70
CA LEU A 48 -2.24 8.80 -0.56
C LEU A 48 -3.09 9.95 -1.09
N CYS A 49 -4.38 9.89 -0.83
CA CYS A 49 -5.40 10.72 -1.45
C CYS A 49 -5.92 11.75 -0.46
N PHE A 50 -5.67 13.04 -0.68
CA PHE A 50 -6.23 14.08 0.19
C PHE A 50 -7.60 14.51 -0.34
N ASN A 51 -8.64 14.44 0.50
CA ASN A 51 -10.01 14.72 0.06
C ASN A 51 -10.15 16.18 -0.41
N ALA A 52 -9.54 17.11 0.32
CA ALA A 52 -9.52 18.53 -0.02
C ALA A 52 -8.87 18.84 -1.39
N LEU A 53 -7.96 17.98 -1.87
CA LEU A 53 -7.29 18.13 -3.16
C LEU A 53 -7.86 17.21 -4.24
N LYS A 54 -9.11 16.74 -4.07
CA LYS A 54 -9.77 15.81 -4.99
C LYS A 54 -8.92 14.56 -5.25
N GLU A 55 -8.47 13.95 -4.17
CA GLU A 55 -7.66 12.72 -4.13
C GLU A 55 -6.20 12.87 -4.59
N LEU A 56 -5.74 14.07 -4.92
CA LEU A 56 -4.30 14.32 -5.07
C LEU A 56 -3.58 14.32 -3.71
N PRO A 57 -2.29 13.96 -3.64
CA PRO A 57 -1.41 13.56 -4.75
C PRO A 57 -1.69 12.15 -5.30
N GLY A 58 -2.44 11.31 -4.58
CA GLY A 58 -2.86 9.99 -5.04
C GLY A 58 -1.67 9.12 -5.45
N PRO A 59 -1.61 8.58 -6.68
CA PRO A 59 -0.50 7.74 -7.15
C PRO A 59 0.82 8.51 -7.29
N TYR A 60 0.78 9.84 -7.30
CA TYR A 60 1.98 10.67 -7.40
C TYR A 60 2.67 10.89 -6.05
N ILE A 61 2.15 10.32 -4.95
CA ILE A 61 2.63 10.57 -3.59
C ILE A 61 4.14 10.39 -3.44
N LYS A 62 4.76 9.42 -4.12
CA LYS A 62 6.22 9.24 -4.09
C LYS A 62 6.96 10.53 -4.46
N TRP A 63 6.59 11.15 -5.57
CA TRP A 63 7.24 12.35 -6.10
C TRP A 63 6.97 13.57 -5.21
N PHE A 64 5.73 13.68 -4.72
CA PHE A 64 5.37 14.75 -3.80
C PHE A 64 6.16 14.62 -2.50
N PHE A 65 6.25 13.42 -1.92
CA PHE A 65 7.01 13.19 -0.70
C PHE A 65 8.51 13.45 -0.89
N GLU A 66 9.11 12.99 -1.99
CA GLU A 66 10.52 13.24 -2.29
C GLU A 66 10.88 14.73 -2.40
N LYS A 67 9.94 15.58 -2.84
CA LYS A 67 10.18 17.02 -3.03
C LYS A 67 9.76 17.88 -1.85
N LEU A 68 8.69 17.49 -1.16
CA LEU A 68 8.06 18.30 -0.12
C LEU A 68 8.39 17.83 1.30
N GLY A 69 8.76 16.55 1.45
CA GLY A 69 8.88 15.92 2.76
C GLY A 69 7.58 15.97 3.57
N TYR A 70 7.68 15.72 4.87
CA TYR A 70 6.52 15.72 5.76
C TYR A 70 5.87 17.11 5.90
N GLU A 71 6.69 18.13 6.12
CA GLU A 71 6.21 19.49 6.35
C GLU A 71 5.52 20.04 5.10
N GLY A 72 6.14 19.89 3.93
CA GLY A 72 5.55 20.38 2.68
C GLY A 72 4.26 19.65 2.33
N LEU A 73 4.15 18.33 2.57
CA LEU A 73 2.88 17.61 2.40
C LEU A 73 1.78 18.11 3.34
N ASN A 74 2.10 18.45 4.59
CA ASN A 74 1.14 19.06 5.50
C ASN A 74 0.72 20.47 5.02
N ASN A 75 1.71 21.26 4.56
CA ASN A 75 1.50 22.62 4.06
C ASN A 75 0.64 22.68 2.80
N LEU A 76 0.60 21.64 1.96
CA LEU A 76 -0.33 21.55 0.83
C LEU A 76 -1.79 21.70 1.25
N LEU A 77 -2.10 21.28 2.48
CA LEU A 77 -3.45 21.37 3.03
C LEU A 77 -3.66 22.63 3.87
N ALA A 78 -2.66 23.50 4.08
CA ALA A 78 -2.75 24.63 5.02
C ALA A 78 -3.98 25.52 4.80
N ALA A 79 -4.34 25.77 3.54
CA ALA A 79 -5.50 26.60 3.16
C ALA A 79 -6.87 25.89 3.29
N TYR A 80 -6.89 24.59 3.56
CA TYR A 80 -8.11 23.78 3.60
C TYR A 80 -8.44 23.39 5.04
N PRO A 81 -9.68 23.60 5.51
CA PRO A 81 -10.10 23.13 6.83
C PRO A 81 -10.18 21.59 6.87
N ASP A 82 -10.53 20.97 5.74
CA ASP A 82 -10.58 19.52 5.61
C ASP A 82 -9.16 18.94 5.49
N LYS A 83 -8.81 18.09 6.46
CA LYS A 83 -7.55 17.34 6.50
C LYS A 83 -7.76 15.84 6.29
N SER A 84 -8.99 15.42 5.96
CA SER A 84 -9.28 14.01 5.73
C SER A 84 -8.56 13.49 4.48
N ALA A 85 -8.12 12.25 4.56
CA ALA A 85 -7.38 11.58 3.50
C ALA A 85 -7.68 10.08 3.51
N GLN A 86 -7.39 9.43 2.39
CA GLN A 86 -7.42 7.98 2.27
C GLN A 86 -6.04 7.46 1.87
N ALA A 87 -5.57 6.44 2.58
CA ALA A 87 -4.51 5.57 2.08
C ALA A 87 -5.16 4.47 1.25
N VAL A 88 -4.66 4.24 0.03
CA VAL A 88 -5.23 3.23 -0.89
C VAL A 88 -4.11 2.32 -1.38
N CYS A 89 -4.28 1.02 -1.22
CA CYS A 89 -3.38 0.01 -1.76
C CYS A 89 -4.14 -0.79 -2.82
N THR A 90 -3.52 -0.99 -3.98
CA THR A 90 -4.07 -1.79 -5.07
C THR A 90 -3.06 -2.87 -5.45
N PHE A 91 -3.47 -4.12 -5.32
CA PHE A 91 -2.76 -5.27 -5.86
C PHE A 91 -3.41 -5.67 -7.19
N ALA A 92 -2.58 -5.94 -8.20
CA ALA A 92 -3.03 -6.52 -9.47
C ALA A 92 -2.32 -7.86 -9.68
N TYR A 93 -3.13 -8.92 -9.76
CA TYR A 93 -2.71 -10.30 -10.02
C TYR A 93 -2.97 -10.64 -11.48
N CYS A 94 -2.06 -11.36 -12.13
CA CYS A 94 -2.30 -11.97 -13.44
C CYS A 94 -1.66 -13.36 -13.48
N GLU A 95 -2.39 -14.35 -13.99
CA GLU A 95 -1.90 -15.74 -14.14
C GLU A 95 -0.73 -15.84 -15.13
N GLY A 96 -0.67 -14.92 -16.10
CA GLY A 96 0.32 -14.89 -17.15
C GLY A 96 -0.27 -14.44 -18.50
N PRO A 97 0.51 -14.54 -19.58
CA PRO A 97 0.08 -14.10 -20.91
C PRO A 97 -1.30 -14.67 -21.31
N GLY A 98 -2.17 -13.80 -21.85
CA GLY A 98 -3.51 -14.17 -22.30
C GLY A 98 -4.60 -14.15 -21.20
N HIS A 99 -4.26 -13.76 -19.96
CA HIS A 99 -5.22 -13.59 -18.88
C HIS A 99 -5.35 -12.12 -18.50
N GLU A 100 -6.58 -11.66 -18.27
CA GLU A 100 -6.85 -10.31 -17.75
C GLU A 100 -6.41 -10.21 -16.28
N PRO A 101 -5.89 -9.05 -15.85
CA PRO A 101 -5.50 -8.84 -14.47
C PRO A 101 -6.72 -8.73 -13.55
N ILE A 102 -6.62 -9.31 -12.36
CA ILE A 102 -7.60 -9.20 -11.28
C ILE A 102 -7.08 -8.20 -10.26
N VAL A 103 -7.92 -7.26 -9.85
CA VAL A 103 -7.52 -6.14 -8.99
C VAL A 103 -8.15 -6.26 -7.61
N PHE A 104 -7.32 -6.14 -6.59
CA PHE A 104 -7.70 -6.16 -5.18
C PHE A 104 -7.32 -4.82 -4.54
N GLN A 105 -8.31 -4.07 -4.08
CA GLN A 105 -8.08 -2.75 -3.50
C GLN A 105 -8.51 -2.69 -2.04
N GLY A 106 -7.62 -2.18 -1.19
CA GLY A 106 -7.85 -1.85 0.20
C GLY A 106 -7.72 -0.34 0.42
N ARG A 107 -8.58 0.19 1.28
CA ARG A 107 -8.63 1.62 1.62
C ARG A 107 -8.64 1.78 3.12
N ALA A 108 -8.00 2.82 3.63
CA ALA A 108 -8.09 3.24 5.03
C ALA A 108 -8.32 4.75 5.08
N ASP A 109 -9.39 5.16 5.75
CA ASP A 109 -9.69 6.57 6.02
C ASP A 109 -8.83 7.08 7.17
N GLY A 110 -8.40 8.33 7.08
CA GLY A 110 -7.57 8.97 8.10
C GLY A 110 -7.49 10.48 7.90
N LYS A 111 -6.48 11.09 8.52
CA LYS A 111 -6.23 12.53 8.42
C LYS A 111 -4.75 12.82 8.22
N ILE A 112 -4.46 13.93 7.55
CA ILE A 112 -3.10 14.45 7.42
C ILE A 112 -2.80 15.37 8.59
N VAL A 113 -1.75 15.05 9.33
CA VAL A 113 -1.31 15.74 10.55
C VAL A 113 0.17 16.09 10.48
N PRO A 114 0.66 17.02 11.32
CA PRO A 114 2.10 17.22 11.48
C PRO A 114 2.78 15.90 11.88
N ALA A 115 3.99 15.67 11.35
CA ALA A 115 4.65 14.39 11.50
C ALA A 115 4.90 14.00 12.96
N ARG A 116 4.55 12.76 13.32
CA ARG A 116 4.87 12.15 14.61
C ARG A 116 5.31 10.69 14.42
N GLY A 117 6.14 10.20 15.35
CA GLY A 117 6.70 8.85 15.29
C GLY A 117 7.96 8.71 14.43
N PRO A 118 8.50 7.48 14.28
CA PRO A 118 9.71 7.20 13.52
C PRO A 118 9.57 7.48 12.02
N THR A 119 10.58 8.10 11.42
CA THR A 119 10.58 8.51 10.00
C THR A 119 11.08 7.42 9.05
N ASN A 120 10.93 6.15 9.44
CA ASN A 120 11.59 5.03 8.79
C ASN A 120 10.82 4.52 7.55
N PHE A 121 9.59 4.96 7.30
CA PHE A 121 8.76 4.43 6.22
C PHE A 121 7.83 5.47 5.59
N GLY A 122 8.26 6.03 4.46
CA GLY A 122 7.42 6.85 3.60
C GLY A 122 6.71 7.97 4.34
N TRP A 123 5.41 8.13 4.06
CA TRP A 123 4.55 9.18 4.62
C TRP A 123 3.79 8.74 5.88
N ASP A 124 4.07 7.57 6.45
CA ASP A 124 3.41 7.08 7.66
C ASP A 124 3.35 8.11 8.81
N PRO A 125 4.41 8.91 9.07
CA PRO A 125 4.39 9.90 10.15
C PRO A 125 3.32 10.97 10.03
N ILE A 126 2.76 11.22 8.85
CA ILE A 126 1.76 12.27 8.64
C ILE A 126 0.35 11.74 8.46
N PHE A 127 0.15 10.42 8.37
CA PHE A 127 -1.17 9.81 8.19
C PHE A 127 -1.69 9.28 9.53
N GLU A 128 -2.69 9.95 10.09
CA GLU A 128 -3.32 9.60 11.36
C GLU A 128 -4.57 8.74 11.17
N TYR A 129 -4.63 7.67 11.95
CA TYR A 129 -5.79 6.82 12.14
C TYR A 129 -6.12 6.77 13.65
N GLU A 130 -7.33 7.18 14.01
CA GLU A 130 -7.84 7.12 15.40
C GLU A 130 -6.88 7.73 16.46
N GLY A 131 -6.25 8.86 16.13
CA GLY A 131 -5.41 9.62 17.06
C GLY A 131 -3.93 9.23 17.09
N GLN A 132 -3.53 8.19 16.36
CA GLN A 132 -2.12 7.79 16.18
C GLN A 132 -1.72 7.85 14.72
N THR A 133 -0.52 8.34 14.42
CA THR A 133 0.03 8.21 13.08
C THR A 133 0.40 6.75 12.81
N TYR A 134 0.41 6.35 11.54
CA TYR A 134 0.88 5.01 11.18
C TYR A 134 2.31 4.72 11.64
N ALA A 135 3.14 5.75 11.79
CA ALA A 135 4.48 5.59 12.32
C ALA A 135 4.50 5.36 13.85
N GLU A 136 3.52 5.89 14.59
CA GLU A 136 3.37 5.68 16.03
C GLU A 136 2.85 4.28 16.38
N MET A 137 2.21 3.60 15.43
CA MET A 137 1.63 2.27 15.64
C MET A 137 2.67 1.15 15.64
N ASP A 138 2.43 0.14 16.48
CA ASP A 138 3.11 -1.14 16.34
C ASP A 138 2.76 -1.78 14.98
N GLU A 139 3.74 -2.47 14.39
CA GLU A 139 3.60 -3.08 13.06
C GLU A 139 2.45 -4.08 13.00
N VAL A 140 2.23 -4.87 14.08
CA VAL A 140 1.16 -5.87 14.15
C VAL A 140 -0.20 -5.20 14.18
N GLU A 141 -0.37 -4.13 14.94
CA GLU A 141 -1.64 -3.41 15.04
C GLU A 141 -1.95 -2.63 13.76
N LYS A 142 -0.93 -1.97 13.17
CA LYS A 142 -1.07 -1.31 11.86
C LYS A 142 -1.49 -2.33 10.80
N ASN A 143 -0.89 -3.51 10.81
CA ASN A 143 -1.22 -4.56 9.85
C ASN A 143 -2.66 -5.04 9.96
N LYS A 144 -3.41 -4.84 11.05
CA LYS A 144 -4.83 -5.22 11.10
C LYS A 144 -5.75 -4.20 10.43
N ILE A 145 -5.33 -2.94 10.37
CA ILE A 145 -6.20 -1.82 9.96
C ILE A 145 -5.77 -1.16 8.65
N SER A 146 -4.55 -1.45 8.17
CA SER A 146 -3.98 -0.76 7.02
C SER A 146 -4.70 -1.08 5.70
N HIS A 147 -4.68 -0.08 4.83
CA HIS A 147 -5.06 -0.21 3.42
C HIS A 147 -4.36 -1.38 2.70
N THR A 148 -3.08 -1.64 2.98
CA THR A 148 -2.34 -2.78 2.41
C THR A 148 -2.89 -4.12 2.87
N PHE A 149 -3.15 -4.28 4.17
CA PHE A 149 -3.74 -5.52 4.70
C PHE A 149 -5.13 -5.77 4.12
N ARG A 150 -6.01 -4.75 4.10
CA ARG A 150 -7.34 -4.87 3.50
C ARG A 150 -7.31 -5.28 2.03
N ALA A 151 -6.25 -4.91 1.30
CA ALA A 151 -6.07 -5.33 -0.09
C ALA A 151 -5.57 -6.78 -0.19
N LEU A 152 -4.63 -7.16 0.68
CA LEU A 152 -4.07 -8.51 0.74
C LEU A 152 -5.03 -9.55 1.29
N GLU A 153 -5.91 -9.19 2.22
CA GLU A 153 -6.97 -10.06 2.74
C GLU A 153 -7.90 -10.47 1.60
N LYS A 154 -8.36 -9.53 0.78
CA LYS A 154 -9.17 -9.84 -0.42
C LYS A 154 -8.44 -10.73 -1.42
N LEU A 155 -7.14 -10.50 -1.63
CA LEU A 155 -6.32 -11.35 -2.50
C LEU A 155 -6.18 -12.75 -1.89
N LYS A 156 -5.97 -12.85 -0.58
CA LYS A 156 -5.85 -14.11 0.15
C LYS A 156 -7.12 -14.94 0.05
N ASP A 157 -8.27 -14.34 0.35
CA ASP A 157 -9.58 -14.99 0.25
C ASP A 157 -9.80 -15.53 -1.17
N TRP A 158 -9.50 -14.70 -2.19
CA TRP A 158 -9.60 -15.11 -3.58
C TRP A 158 -8.66 -16.27 -3.94
N LEU A 159 -7.42 -16.27 -3.42
CA LEU A 159 -6.46 -17.36 -3.63
C LEU A 159 -6.92 -18.67 -2.97
N GLU A 160 -7.53 -18.60 -1.78
CA GLU A 160 -8.00 -19.78 -1.05
C GLU A 160 -9.26 -20.40 -1.66
N GLU A 161 -10.14 -19.58 -2.24
CA GLU A 161 -11.35 -20.02 -2.94
C GLU A 161 -11.08 -20.56 -4.36
N SER A 162 -9.94 -20.21 -4.96
CA SER A 162 -9.59 -20.53 -6.35
C SER A 162 -8.91 -21.89 -6.51
#